data_AF-T0KJK8-F1
#
_entry.id   AF-T0KJK8-F1
#
_cell.length_a   1.000
_cell.length_b   1.000
_cell.length_c   1.000
_cell.angle_alpha   90.00
_cell.angle_beta   90.00
_cell.angle_gamma   90.00
#
_symmetry.space_group_name_H-M   'P 1'
#
loop_
_entity.id
_entity.type
_entity.pdbx_description
1 polymer ?
#
loop_
_entity_poly.entity_id
_entity_poly.type
_entity_poly.pdbx_seq_one_letter_code
_entity_poly.pdbx_strand_id
1 'polypeptide(L)'
;MLIGICGGICSGKKTVAQYLVEHHDFKLLRLDTPGGEPQPEEKKTRDDRFVTPARYETPASYEAPYEPPHRREDTPRNSTPRNGTPRNENAYTDSRAPIFGFSPEPEPWGEPEPAHSIADTNEFMEARRNQSNNSKKKKNKINKDAICYNCRQRGHWKQDCPHPNQENALTINTVNGIPVGDHSETPSLNAAAPSFSMNPSSININTSNSNSNNSSNDNELNFSSAESLLEYVTTRWQSRFVMTDVHNEAILDQLAKRPFFMLVSVDAPLTVRHARFRSAVNPHCTLESFALASDTHLYDPNDGLQPLISRATVRLLNTSSSLAHLYATLGKINLADPVRLRPTWDAYFMSLATLASLRSNCMKRRVGAVLVGNEKRVISTGYNGTARGLQNCSDGGCSRCNSGNSSGVGLATCLCLHAEENALLEAGRERIRKGSVLYCDTCPCLTCSIKICQVGIEEVVYAHGYSMDDQTAAVFRQAGVKLRQYIPPANGLIHLENLDKMKYMSMQ
;
A
#
# COMPACT_ATOMS: atom_id res chain seq x y z
N MET A 1 -15.38 0.98 -18.31
CA MET A 1 -14.52 0.32 -17.30
C MET A 1 -13.96 -0.95 -17.90
N LEU A 2 -12.63 -1.14 -17.84
CA LEU A 2 -11.96 -2.37 -18.25
C LEU A 2 -11.30 -3.01 -17.02
N ILE A 3 -11.66 -4.26 -16.73
CA ILE A 3 -11.06 -5.04 -15.64
C ILE A 3 -10.18 -6.14 -16.23
N GLY A 4 -8.88 -6.09 -15.96
CA GLY A 4 -7.97 -7.21 -16.17
C GLY A 4 -7.92 -8.09 -14.92
N ILE A 5 -7.96 -9.41 -15.09
CA ILE A 5 -7.87 -10.36 -13.98
C ILE A 5 -6.65 -11.27 -14.16
N CYS A 6 -5.71 -11.22 -13.21
CA CYS A 6 -4.56 -12.13 -13.14
C CYS A 6 -4.63 -13.01 -11.89
N GLY A 7 -3.79 -14.04 -11.80
CA GLY A 7 -3.74 -14.89 -10.60
C GLY A 7 -3.17 -16.28 -10.81
N GLY A 8 -3.00 -17.00 -9.70
CA GLY A 8 -2.46 -18.35 -9.67
C GLY A 8 -3.33 -19.40 -10.39
N ILE A 9 -2.72 -20.56 -10.69
CA ILE A 9 -3.42 -21.72 -11.26
C ILE A 9 -4.60 -22.10 -10.35
N CYS A 10 -5.80 -22.22 -10.92
CA CYS A 10 -7.04 -22.56 -10.20
C CYS A 10 -7.42 -21.65 -9.02
N SER A 11 -7.01 -20.37 -9.05
CA SER A 11 -7.42 -19.39 -8.03
C SER A 11 -8.87 -18.93 -8.12
N GLY A 12 -9.52 -19.11 -9.28
CA GLY A 12 -10.91 -18.67 -9.54
C GLY A 12 -11.04 -17.46 -10.46
N LYS A 13 -9.97 -17.06 -11.17
CA LYS A 13 -9.99 -15.91 -12.10
C LYS A 13 -11.13 -15.94 -13.13
N LYS A 14 -11.36 -17.08 -13.79
CA LYS A 14 -12.45 -17.26 -14.78
C LYS A 14 -13.82 -17.11 -14.11
N THR A 15 -13.97 -17.63 -12.90
CA THR A 15 -15.19 -17.54 -12.10
C THR A 15 -15.51 -16.10 -11.70
N VAL A 16 -14.51 -15.29 -11.35
CA VAL A 16 -14.69 -13.85 -11.07
C VAL A 16 -15.06 -13.09 -12.33
N ALA A 17 -14.43 -13.39 -13.48
CA ALA A 17 -14.80 -12.80 -14.77
C ALA A 17 -16.26 -13.12 -15.13
N GLN A 18 -16.66 -14.38 -14.99
CA GLN A 18 -18.03 -14.84 -15.24
C GLN A 18 -19.04 -14.13 -14.35
N TYR A 19 -18.74 -13.97 -13.06
CA TYR A 19 -19.59 -13.20 -12.14
C TYR A 19 -19.81 -11.75 -12.63
N LEU A 20 -18.78 -11.09 -13.16
CA LEU A 20 -18.90 -9.74 -13.70
C LEU A 20 -19.77 -9.70 -14.96
N VAL A 21 -19.66 -10.70 -15.83
CA VAL A 21 -20.50 -10.82 -17.03
C VAL A 21 -21.96 -11.02 -16.64
N GLU A 22 -22.24 -11.98 -15.76
CA GLU A 22 -23.61 -12.37 -15.38
C GLU A 22 -24.33 -11.33 -14.53
N HIS A 23 -23.63 -10.65 -13.61
CA HIS A 23 -24.25 -9.78 -12.61
C HIS A 23 -23.98 -8.28 -12.80
N HIS A 24 -23.03 -7.91 -13.66
CA HIS A 24 -22.60 -6.51 -13.81
C HIS A 24 -22.55 -6.02 -15.26
N ASP A 25 -23.11 -6.79 -16.21
CA ASP A 25 -23.20 -6.43 -17.64
C ASP A 25 -21.82 -6.16 -18.27
N PHE A 26 -20.83 -6.97 -17.91
CA PHE A 26 -19.51 -6.93 -18.54
C PHE A 26 -19.50 -7.80 -19.80
N LYS A 27 -18.78 -7.34 -20.83
CA LYS A 27 -18.42 -8.17 -21.99
C LYS A 27 -17.05 -8.79 -21.79
N LEU A 28 -16.93 -10.08 -22.07
CA LEU A 28 -15.67 -10.82 -21.97
C LEU A 28 -14.81 -10.52 -23.19
N LEU A 29 -13.56 -10.12 -22.96
CA LEU A 29 -12.55 -9.95 -23.99
C LEU A 29 -11.50 -11.05 -23.89
N ARG A 30 -11.09 -11.57 -25.04
CA ARG A 30 -10.02 -12.55 -25.19
C ARG A 30 -8.88 -11.97 -25.97
N LEU A 31 -7.66 -12.32 -25.56
CA LEU A 31 -6.45 -11.99 -26.28
C LEU A 31 -5.80 -13.31 -26.73
N ASP A 32 -5.59 -13.45 -28.04
CA ASP A 32 -4.91 -14.62 -28.59
C ASP A 32 -3.46 -14.63 -28.07
N THR A 33 -3.04 -15.74 -27.47
CA THR A 33 -1.64 -15.92 -27.07
C THR A 33 -0.77 -16.14 -28.30
N PRO A 34 0.31 -15.37 -28.50
CA PRO A 34 1.27 -15.67 -29.57
C PRO A 34 2.02 -16.96 -29.23
N GLY A 35 1.71 -18.07 -29.93
CA GLY A 35 2.49 -19.31 -29.84
C GLY A 35 1.76 -20.60 -29.46
N GLY A 36 0.50 -20.80 -29.86
CA GLY A 36 -0.10 -22.13 -29.89
C GLY A 36 0.19 -22.82 -31.23
N GLU A 37 1.13 -23.76 -31.28
CA GLU A 37 1.30 -24.66 -32.43
C GLU A 37 0.02 -25.49 -32.70
N PRO A 38 -0.28 -25.83 -33.96
CA PRO A 38 -1.44 -26.65 -34.31
C PRO A 38 -1.30 -28.06 -33.71
N GLN A 39 -2.39 -28.57 -33.14
CA GLN A 39 -2.51 -29.92 -32.59
C GLN A 39 -2.00 -30.98 -33.60
N PRO A 40 -1.05 -31.87 -33.24
CA PRO A 40 -0.62 -32.92 -34.16
C PRO A 40 -1.68 -34.01 -34.28
N GLU A 41 -2.00 -34.36 -35.52
CA GLU A 41 -2.83 -35.51 -35.89
C GLU A 41 -2.28 -36.83 -35.32
N GLU A 42 -3.18 -37.69 -34.83
CA GLU A 42 -2.86 -39.02 -34.33
C GLU A 42 -2.18 -39.89 -35.41
N LYS A 43 -0.88 -40.15 -35.26
CA LYS A 43 -0.21 -41.27 -35.93
C LYS A 43 -0.09 -42.46 -34.99
N LYS A 44 -0.90 -43.49 -35.25
CA LYS A 44 -0.74 -44.85 -34.73
C LYS A 44 0.57 -45.48 -35.23
N THR A 45 1.44 -45.94 -34.32
CA THR A 45 2.35 -47.12 -34.46
C THR A 45 3.16 -47.30 -33.16
N ARG A 46 2.94 -48.36 -32.37
CA ARG A 46 3.69 -49.65 -32.28
C ARG A 46 4.96 -49.63 -31.40
N ASP A 47 4.86 -50.38 -30.29
CA ASP A 47 5.87 -51.20 -29.56
C ASP A 47 7.34 -50.75 -29.48
N ASP A 48 7.88 -50.58 -28.25
CA ASP A 48 8.84 -51.52 -27.66
C ASP A 48 9.28 -51.16 -26.21
N ARG A 49 9.14 -52.16 -25.32
CA ARG A 49 10.01 -52.66 -24.23
C ARG A 49 10.87 -51.71 -23.35
N PHE A 50 10.59 -51.82 -22.04
CA PHE A 50 11.51 -51.88 -20.86
C PHE A 50 12.60 -50.80 -20.62
N VAL A 51 12.43 -50.05 -19.53
CA VAL A 51 13.51 -49.75 -18.55
C VAL A 51 12.92 -49.81 -17.13
N THR A 52 13.49 -50.68 -16.28
CA THR A 52 13.17 -50.84 -14.84
C THR A 52 13.88 -49.77 -13.99
N PRO A 53 13.29 -49.23 -12.90
CA PRO A 53 14.03 -48.40 -11.95
C PRO A 53 14.88 -49.27 -11.01
N ALA A 54 16.11 -48.80 -10.74
CA ALA A 54 17.06 -49.40 -9.81
C ALA A 54 16.52 -49.43 -8.36
N ARG A 55 16.80 -50.54 -7.68
CA ARG A 55 16.54 -50.79 -6.25
C ARG A 55 17.36 -49.84 -5.38
N TYR A 56 16.73 -49.19 -4.41
CA TYR A 56 17.41 -48.71 -3.20
C TYR A 56 17.32 -49.81 -2.14
N GLU A 57 18.48 -50.29 -1.69
CA GLU A 57 18.62 -51.24 -0.61
C GLU A 57 18.47 -50.53 0.76
N THR A 58 17.64 -51.10 1.62
CA THR A 58 17.52 -50.77 3.04
C THR A 58 18.63 -51.46 3.84
N PRO A 59 19.29 -50.79 4.81
CA PRO A 59 20.00 -51.49 5.87
C PRO A 59 19.12 -51.74 7.09
N ALA A 60 19.37 -52.88 7.71
CA ALA A 60 18.57 -53.56 8.71
C ALA A 60 18.59 -52.93 10.11
N SER A 61 17.56 -53.33 10.86
CA SER A 61 17.31 -53.23 12.29
C SER A 61 18.48 -53.62 13.21
N TYR A 62 18.67 -52.85 14.27
CA TYR A 62 19.24 -53.34 15.53
C TYR A 62 18.41 -52.79 16.71
N GLU A 63 17.85 -53.71 17.51
CA GLU A 63 17.07 -53.43 18.72
C GLU A 63 18.00 -53.11 19.92
N ALA A 64 17.39 -52.44 20.91
CA ALA A 64 17.98 -51.65 22.01
C ALA A 64 18.66 -52.45 23.15
N PRO A 65 19.20 -51.77 24.19
CA PRO A 65 18.33 -51.38 25.31
C PRO A 65 18.55 -49.96 25.85
N TYR A 66 17.44 -49.31 26.24
CA TYR A 66 17.39 -48.02 26.93
C TYR A 66 17.23 -48.27 28.43
N GLU A 67 18.21 -47.85 29.25
CA GLU A 67 18.10 -47.81 30.71
C GLU A 67 17.50 -46.46 31.19
N PRO A 68 16.54 -46.46 32.13
CA PRO A 68 15.95 -45.23 32.64
C PRO A 68 16.78 -44.66 33.81
N PRO A 69 17.06 -43.33 33.87
CA PRO A 69 17.72 -42.77 35.03
C PRO A 69 16.76 -42.60 36.21
N HIS A 70 17.31 -42.94 37.37
CA HIS A 70 16.69 -42.98 38.69
C HIS A 70 16.07 -41.66 39.17
N ARG A 71 14.92 -41.84 39.82
CA ARG A 71 14.23 -40.91 40.73
C ARG A 71 15.13 -40.57 41.92
N ARG A 72 15.39 -39.28 42.19
CA ARG A 72 15.76 -38.79 43.52
C ARG A 72 14.67 -37.86 44.03
N GLU A 73 14.14 -38.23 45.18
CA GLU A 73 13.21 -37.48 46.00
C GLU A 73 13.95 -36.33 46.67
N ASP A 74 13.39 -35.12 46.61
CA ASP A 74 13.66 -34.07 47.59
C ASP A 74 12.36 -33.30 47.88
N THR A 75 12.14 -33.11 49.17
CA THR A 75 10.92 -32.72 49.89
C THR A 75 10.39 -31.29 49.63
N PRO A 76 9.08 -31.03 49.81
CA PRO A 76 8.50 -29.69 49.72
C PRO A 76 8.59 -28.92 51.04
N ARG A 77 8.94 -27.63 50.97
CA ARG A 77 8.89 -26.70 52.12
C ARG A 77 7.68 -25.76 51.99
N ASN A 78 6.83 -25.82 53.00
CA ASN A 78 5.69 -24.96 53.30
C ASN A 78 5.99 -23.45 53.22
N SER A 79 5.04 -22.69 52.68
CA SER A 79 4.59 -21.45 53.29
C SER A 79 3.12 -21.17 52.94
N THR A 80 2.39 -20.73 53.96
CA THR A 80 0.94 -20.69 54.12
C THR A 80 0.28 -19.45 53.49
N PRO A 81 -1.05 -19.49 53.21
CA PRO A 81 -1.83 -18.33 52.81
C PRO A 81 -2.46 -17.64 54.02
N ARG A 82 -2.61 -16.31 53.98
CA ARG A 82 -3.48 -15.57 54.91
C ARG A 82 -4.56 -14.80 54.17
N ASN A 83 -5.80 -15.21 54.46
CA ASN A 83 -7.06 -14.53 54.18
C ASN A 83 -7.15 -13.16 54.88
N GLY A 84 -7.95 -12.26 54.30
CA GLY A 84 -8.48 -11.08 55.00
C GLY A 84 -9.15 -10.05 54.08
N THR A 85 -10.41 -10.29 53.71
CA THR A 85 -11.39 -9.25 53.32
C THR A 85 -12.05 -8.65 54.58
N PRO A 86 -13.00 -7.69 54.48
CA PRO A 86 -12.85 -6.29 54.13
C PRO A 86 -13.38 -5.37 55.25
N ARG A 87 -13.14 -4.05 55.22
CA ARG A 87 -13.99 -3.11 55.96
C ARG A 87 -14.21 -1.78 55.23
N ASN A 88 -15.50 -1.52 55.10
CA ASN A 88 -16.21 -0.35 54.65
C ASN A 88 -16.09 0.76 55.73
N GLU A 89 -15.96 2.03 55.35
CA GLU A 89 -16.50 3.16 56.13
C GLU A 89 -16.50 4.46 55.32
N ASN A 90 -17.69 5.03 55.21
CA ASN A 90 -17.99 6.39 54.78
C ASN A 90 -17.42 7.41 55.76
N ALA A 91 -17.00 8.59 55.29
CA ALA A 91 -17.31 9.86 55.96
C ALA A 91 -16.97 11.07 55.08
N TYR A 92 -18.01 11.85 54.78
CA TYR A 92 -17.98 13.28 54.54
C TYR A 92 -17.20 14.02 55.65
N THR A 93 -16.42 15.05 55.30
CA THR A 93 -16.53 16.39 55.92
C THR A 93 -15.86 17.48 55.08
N ASP A 94 -16.68 18.49 54.82
CA ASP A 94 -16.41 19.88 54.47
C ASP A 94 -15.50 20.59 55.49
N SER A 95 -14.59 21.46 55.04
CA SER A 95 -14.34 22.79 55.68
C SER A 95 -13.23 23.61 55.01
N ARG A 96 -13.66 24.75 54.46
CA ARG A 96 -13.13 26.13 54.59
C ARG A 96 -11.65 26.45 54.34
N ALA A 97 -11.50 27.46 53.46
CA ALA A 97 -10.35 28.32 53.21
C ALA A 97 -9.80 29.05 54.46
N PRO A 98 -8.66 29.76 54.31
CA PRO A 98 -8.78 31.22 54.34
C PRO A 98 -7.96 32.00 53.29
N ILE A 99 -8.45 33.22 53.13
CA ILE A 99 -8.03 34.37 52.31
C ILE A 99 -6.84 35.10 52.94
N PHE A 100 -5.91 35.60 52.11
CA PHE A 100 -5.15 36.88 52.20
C PHE A 100 -4.48 37.04 50.82
N GLY A 101 -4.58 38.12 50.03
CA GLY A 101 -4.88 39.52 50.30
C GLY A 101 -3.60 40.36 50.10
N PHE A 102 -3.59 41.17 49.03
CA PHE A 102 -2.81 42.41 48.78
C PHE A 102 -1.91 42.46 47.52
N SER A 103 -2.36 43.31 46.58
CA SER A 103 -1.62 43.97 45.49
C SER A 103 -0.89 45.21 46.04
N PRO A 104 0.10 45.75 45.31
CA PRO A 104 -0.19 47.03 44.63
C PRO A 104 0.49 47.20 43.26
N GLU A 105 -0.22 47.88 42.35
CA GLU A 105 0.30 48.67 41.20
C GLU A 105 0.14 50.17 41.58
N PRO A 106 0.75 51.19 40.91
CA PRO A 106 0.90 51.31 39.44
C PRO A 106 2.15 52.08 38.94
N GLU A 107 2.30 52.28 37.62
CA GLU A 107 2.67 53.56 36.95
C GLU A 107 2.59 53.40 35.40
N PRO A 108 2.29 54.49 34.64
CA PRO A 108 1.68 54.44 33.31
C PRO A 108 2.66 54.71 32.16
N TRP A 109 2.42 54.12 30.98
CA TRP A 109 3.08 54.53 29.74
C TRP A 109 2.11 55.37 28.89
N GLY A 110 2.58 56.56 28.50
CA GLY A 110 1.81 57.66 27.92
C GLY A 110 1.39 57.51 26.45
N GLU A 111 0.63 58.51 26.03
CA GLU A 111 -0.05 58.70 24.75
C GLU A 111 0.87 58.75 23.52
N PRO A 112 0.36 58.46 22.31
CA PRO A 112 1.12 58.54 21.05
C PRO A 112 0.86 59.87 20.31
N GLU A 113 1.86 60.45 19.62
CA GLU A 113 1.71 61.38 18.47
C GLU A 113 3.09 61.66 17.81
N PRO A 114 3.20 62.18 16.56
CA PRO A 114 2.35 62.04 15.38
C PRO A 114 3.14 61.63 14.10
N ALA A 115 2.42 61.52 12.98
CA ALA A 115 2.94 61.18 11.65
C ALA A 115 3.99 62.18 11.11
N HIS A 116 5.06 61.65 10.49
CA HIS A 116 5.92 62.38 9.56
C HIS A 116 5.84 61.82 8.15
N SER A 117 5.77 62.75 7.21
CA SER A 117 5.61 62.65 5.77
C SER A 117 6.89 62.26 5.00
N ILE A 118 6.70 61.46 3.94
CA ILE A 118 7.33 61.50 2.60
C ILE A 118 8.85 61.80 2.52
N ALA A 119 9.65 60.77 2.17
CA ALA A 119 10.61 60.74 1.04
C ALA A 119 11.66 59.61 1.21
N ASP A 120 12.25 59.17 0.10
CA ASP A 120 13.41 58.27 -0.05
C ASP A 120 13.20 56.74 -0.06
N THR A 121 12.48 56.27 -1.08
CA THR A 121 12.51 54.86 -1.53
C THR A 121 13.57 54.57 -2.60
N ASN A 122 14.71 55.27 -2.63
CA ASN A 122 15.79 55.00 -3.59
C ASN A 122 17.07 54.40 -2.97
N GLU A 123 17.27 54.42 -1.65
CA GLU A 123 18.49 53.86 -1.05
C GLU A 123 18.40 52.36 -0.71
N PHE A 124 17.19 51.78 -0.67
CA PHE A 124 17.03 50.35 -0.34
C PHE A 124 17.07 49.40 -1.55
N MET A 125 16.99 49.92 -2.78
CA MET A 125 17.08 49.12 -4.01
C MET A 125 18.50 48.98 -4.57
N GLU A 126 19.43 49.89 -4.25
CA GLU A 126 20.83 49.74 -4.65
C GLU A 126 21.62 48.78 -3.74
N ALA A 127 21.22 48.62 -2.47
CA ALA A 127 21.83 47.65 -1.54
C ALA A 127 21.51 46.18 -1.89
N ARG A 128 20.42 45.89 -2.60
CA ARG A 128 20.07 44.52 -3.06
C ARG A 128 20.64 44.15 -4.43
N ARG A 129 21.08 45.12 -5.24
CA ARG A 129 21.70 44.85 -6.54
C ARG A 129 23.19 44.48 -6.41
N ASN A 130 23.87 45.01 -5.38
CA ASN A 130 25.28 44.70 -5.10
C ASN A 130 25.53 43.43 -4.28
N GLN A 131 24.49 42.75 -3.77
CA GLN A 131 24.64 41.43 -3.13
C GLN A 131 24.51 40.25 -4.12
N SER A 132 24.09 40.47 -5.37
CA SER A 132 23.98 39.37 -6.37
C SER A 132 25.26 39.13 -7.18
N ASN A 133 26.29 39.97 -7.05
CA ASN A 133 27.55 39.85 -7.80
C ASN A 133 28.74 39.32 -6.98
N ASN A 134 28.55 38.90 -5.73
CA ASN A 134 29.65 38.41 -4.86
C ASN A 134 29.64 36.90 -4.58
N SER A 135 28.80 36.12 -5.26
CA SER A 135 28.76 34.64 -5.13
C SER A 135 29.67 33.90 -6.14
N LYS A 136 30.49 34.61 -6.92
CA LYS A 136 31.51 34.00 -7.81
C LYS A 136 32.92 34.32 -7.32
N LYS A 137 33.34 33.73 -6.19
CA LYS A 137 34.75 33.45 -5.82
C LYS A 137 34.81 32.80 -4.43
N LYS A 138 34.36 31.54 -4.31
CA LYS A 138 34.89 30.62 -3.30
C LYS A 138 35.70 29.56 -4.03
N LYS A 139 37.03 29.67 -3.94
CA LYS A 139 37.96 28.62 -4.36
C LYS A 139 37.67 27.38 -3.52
N ASN A 140 37.09 26.35 -4.13
CA ASN A 140 37.00 25.03 -3.50
C ASN A 140 38.42 24.47 -3.35
N LYS A 141 38.85 24.26 -2.10
CA LYS A 141 40.01 23.43 -1.78
C LYS A 141 39.67 22.01 -2.25
N ILE A 142 40.28 21.57 -3.35
CA ILE A 142 40.14 20.21 -3.85
C ILE A 142 40.78 19.26 -2.83
N ASN A 143 40.01 18.29 -2.34
CA ASN A 143 40.54 17.18 -1.56
C ASN A 143 41.36 16.29 -2.52
N LYS A 144 42.67 16.14 -2.25
CA LYS A 144 43.63 15.44 -3.14
C LYS A 144 43.34 13.95 -3.31
N ASP A 145 42.43 13.39 -2.52
CA ASP A 145 42.03 11.98 -2.56
C ASP A 145 40.68 11.71 -3.24
N ALA A 146 40.01 12.73 -3.80
CA ALA A 146 38.75 12.54 -4.52
C ALA A 146 38.98 11.88 -5.89
N ILE A 147 38.28 10.75 -6.16
CA ILE A 147 38.31 10.01 -7.43
C ILE A 147 37.09 10.38 -8.28
N CYS A 148 37.32 10.79 -9.53
CA CYS A 148 36.26 11.15 -10.47
C CYS A 148 35.46 9.92 -10.91
N TYR A 149 34.14 9.96 -10.80
CA TYR A 149 33.26 8.83 -11.12
C TYR A 149 33.19 8.49 -12.63
N ASN A 150 33.55 9.44 -13.51
CA ASN A 150 33.46 9.25 -14.96
C ASN A 150 34.73 8.60 -15.56
N CYS A 151 35.92 8.99 -15.09
CA CYS A 151 37.20 8.49 -15.63
C CYS A 151 38.06 7.74 -14.61
N ARG A 152 37.62 7.65 -13.35
CA ARG A 152 38.33 7.02 -12.21
C ARG A 152 39.70 7.61 -11.89
N GLN A 153 40.02 8.82 -12.35
CA GLN A 153 41.26 9.53 -12.00
C GLN A 153 41.09 10.43 -10.77
N ARG A 154 42.17 10.63 -10.00
CA ARG A 154 42.17 11.47 -8.79
C ARG A 154 42.30 12.97 -9.12
N GLY A 155 41.75 13.82 -8.26
CA GLY A 155 42.04 15.26 -8.24
C GLY A 155 41.03 16.18 -8.92
N HIS A 156 39.88 15.68 -9.38
CA HIS A 156 38.77 16.51 -9.90
C HIS A 156 37.40 15.83 -9.71
N TRP A 157 36.32 16.62 -9.75
CA TRP A 157 34.94 16.11 -9.66
C TRP A 157 34.36 15.84 -11.05
N LYS A 158 33.26 15.07 -11.11
CA LYS A 158 32.55 14.72 -12.37
C LYS A 158 32.25 15.96 -13.25
N GLN A 159 31.97 17.09 -12.62
CA GLN A 159 31.59 18.35 -13.30
C GLN A 159 32.78 19.02 -14.03
N ASP A 160 34.00 18.70 -13.62
CA ASP A 160 35.25 19.28 -14.15
C ASP A 160 36.08 18.23 -14.92
N CYS A 161 35.44 17.13 -15.35
CA CYS A 161 36.14 16.05 -16.03
C CYS A 161 36.46 16.44 -17.48
N PRO A 162 37.72 16.33 -17.94
CA PRO A 162 38.11 16.68 -19.31
C PRO A 162 37.49 15.77 -20.38
N HIS A 163 36.85 14.66 -19.99
CA HIS A 163 36.11 13.76 -20.86
C HIS A 163 34.71 13.49 -20.31
N PRO A 164 33.75 14.42 -20.49
CA PRO A 164 32.36 14.19 -20.12
C PRO A 164 31.71 13.31 -21.19
N ASN A 165 31.24 12.12 -20.78
CA ASN A 165 30.58 11.07 -21.59
C ASN A 165 31.48 10.26 -22.55
N GLN A 166 31.88 9.08 -22.11
CA GLN A 166 32.03 7.91 -22.98
C GLN A 166 31.38 6.72 -22.26
N GLU A 167 30.13 6.41 -22.61
CA GLU A 167 29.58 5.08 -22.34
C GLU A 167 30.22 4.12 -23.35
N ASN A 168 30.96 3.13 -22.86
CA ASN A 168 31.75 2.22 -23.66
C ASN A 168 30.86 1.30 -24.51
N ALA A 169 30.81 1.60 -25.80
CA ALA A 169 30.61 0.62 -26.86
C ALA A 169 31.94 -0.07 -27.22
N LEU A 170 31.80 -1.28 -27.78
CA LEU A 170 32.68 -1.96 -28.75
C LEU A 170 33.42 -3.24 -28.30
N THR A 171 32.92 -4.34 -28.87
CA THR A 171 33.64 -5.49 -29.43
C THR A 171 34.67 -5.12 -30.52
N ILE A 172 35.63 -6.05 -30.75
CA ILE A 172 36.27 -6.49 -32.04
C ILE A 172 37.84 -6.41 -32.11
N ASN A 173 38.43 -7.61 -32.19
CA ASN A 173 39.56 -8.18 -32.98
C ASN A 173 41.01 -7.60 -33.06
N THR A 174 41.95 -8.52 -32.75
CA THR A 174 43.21 -8.92 -33.43
C THR A 174 44.41 -7.95 -33.59
N VAL A 175 45.59 -8.34 -33.05
CA VAL A 175 46.80 -8.87 -33.76
C VAL A 175 48.09 -8.72 -32.89
N ASN A 176 48.77 -9.87 -32.71
CA ASN A 176 50.21 -10.18 -32.47
C ASN A 176 51.08 -9.45 -31.42
N GLY A 177 51.66 -10.25 -30.50
CA GLY A 177 52.88 -9.94 -29.74
C GLY A 177 53.18 -10.90 -28.57
N ILE A 178 53.82 -12.04 -28.86
CA ILE A 178 54.50 -12.99 -27.92
C ILE A 178 55.76 -12.30 -27.32
N PRO A 179 56.31 -12.58 -26.09
CA PRO A 179 56.51 -13.91 -25.48
C PRO A 179 56.29 -14.16 -23.95
N VAL A 180 55.90 -15.42 -23.67
CA VAL A 180 56.47 -16.47 -22.75
C VAL A 180 56.34 -16.39 -21.21
N GLY A 181 55.81 -17.51 -20.66
CA GLY A 181 56.04 -18.10 -19.32
C GLY A 181 54.82 -18.02 -18.38
N ASP A 182 54.32 -19.03 -17.67
CA ASP A 182 54.67 -20.45 -17.51
C ASP A 182 53.50 -21.16 -16.75
N HIS A 183 53.30 -22.46 -17.02
CA HIS A 183 52.64 -23.53 -16.23
C HIS A 183 51.37 -23.28 -15.35
N SER A 184 50.27 -24.00 -15.67
CA SER A 184 49.77 -25.18 -14.91
C SER A 184 48.27 -25.48 -15.13
N GLU A 185 47.95 -26.77 -15.04
CA GLU A 185 46.83 -27.51 -15.64
C GLU A 185 45.57 -27.63 -14.75
N THR A 186 44.37 -27.47 -15.36
CA THR A 186 43.10 -28.28 -15.24
C THR A 186 42.38 -28.46 -13.88
N PRO A 187 41.11 -28.96 -13.84
CA PRO A 187 39.99 -28.95 -14.81
C PRO A 187 38.63 -28.51 -14.23
N SER A 188 37.67 -28.35 -15.14
CA SER A 188 36.23 -28.11 -14.95
C SER A 188 35.44 -29.28 -14.35
N LEU A 189 34.32 -28.97 -13.70
CA LEU A 189 33.19 -29.88 -13.55
C LEU A 189 31.90 -29.21 -14.07
N ASN A 190 31.45 -29.68 -15.23
CA ASN A 190 30.11 -29.50 -15.76
C ASN A 190 29.17 -30.50 -15.08
N ALA A 191 28.00 -30.04 -14.63
CA ALA A 191 26.84 -30.90 -14.37
C ALA A 191 25.62 -30.26 -15.04
N ALA A 192 25.20 -30.84 -16.16
CA ALA A 192 23.94 -30.54 -16.83
C ALA A 192 22.81 -31.34 -16.17
N ALA A 193 21.72 -30.67 -15.82
CA ALA A 193 20.46 -31.28 -15.38
C ALA A 193 19.48 -31.35 -16.57
N PRO A 194 18.60 -32.37 -16.65
CA PRO A 194 17.72 -32.58 -17.80
C PRO A 194 16.51 -31.63 -17.75
N SER A 195 16.22 -30.98 -18.87
CA SER A 195 15.05 -30.13 -19.09
C SER A 195 13.82 -30.97 -19.48
N PHE A 196 12.80 -30.97 -18.62
CA PHE A 196 11.44 -31.39 -18.99
C PHE A 196 10.59 -30.13 -19.18
N SER A 197 10.25 -29.79 -20.43
CA SER A 197 9.32 -28.71 -20.74
C SER A 197 7.88 -29.26 -20.74
N MET A 198 7.05 -28.80 -19.81
CA MET A 198 5.60 -28.86 -19.95
C MET A 198 5.05 -27.45 -19.85
N ASN A 199 4.45 -26.98 -20.94
CA ASN A 199 3.85 -25.67 -21.09
C ASN A 199 2.34 -25.81 -20.80
N PRO A 200 1.78 -25.33 -19.68
CA PRO A 200 0.36 -25.53 -19.35
C PRO A 200 -0.53 -24.39 -19.89
N SER A 201 -0.19 -23.86 -21.06
CA SER A 201 -0.78 -22.65 -21.63
C SER A 201 -1.58 -22.91 -22.91
N SER A 202 -2.32 -24.02 -22.98
CA SER A 202 -3.32 -24.25 -24.03
C SER A 202 -4.12 -25.52 -23.75
N ILE A 203 -5.17 -25.42 -22.92
CA ILE A 203 -6.19 -26.47 -22.83
C ILE A 203 -7.55 -25.81 -23.04
N ASN A 204 -8.02 -25.91 -24.30
CA ASN A 204 -9.42 -25.71 -24.65
C ASN A 204 -10.24 -26.86 -24.05
N ILE A 205 -11.17 -26.53 -23.17
CA ILE A 205 -12.14 -27.48 -22.64
C ILE A 205 -13.42 -27.32 -23.44
N ASN A 206 -13.60 -28.16 -24.46
CA ASN A 206 -14.93 -28.44 -25.01
C ASN A 206 -15.60 -29.47 -24.11
N THR A 207 -16.53 -29.02 -23.27
CA THR A 207 -17.49 -29.92 -22.62
C THR A 207 -18.51 -30.36 -23.66
N SER A 208 -18.41 -31.60 -24.13
CA SER A 208 -19.47 -32.29 -24.84
C SER A 208 -20.62 -32.59 -23.88
N ASN A 209 -21.59 -31.67 -23.82
CA ASN A 209 -22.94 -32.01 -23.44
C ASN A 209 -23.84 -31.68 -24.62
N SER A 210 -24.28 -32.73 -25.30
CA SER A 210 -25.29 -32.68 -26.34
C SER A 210 -26.61 -32.18 -25.77
N ASN A 211 -26.90 -30.91 -26.00
CA ASN A 211 -28.25 -30.44 -26.33
C ASN A 211 -28.14 -29.14 -27.14
N SER A 212 -28.69 -29.23 -28.34
CA SER A 212 -28.85 -28.18 -29.34
C SER A 212 -29.47 -26.90 -28.75
N ASN A 213 -28.75 -25.79 -28.85
CA ASN A 213 -29.28 -24.49 -29.25
C ASN A 213 -28.09 -23.56 -29.59
N ASN A 214 -27.93 -23.29 -30.89
CA ASN A 214 -27.08 -22.21 -31.41
C ASN A 214 -27.68 -20.86 -30.95
N SER A 215 -27.22 -20.35 -29.80
CA SER A 215 -27.18 -18.91 -29.55
C SER A 215 -25.73 -18.48 -29.68
N SER A 216 -25.43 -17.69 -30.71
CA SER A 216 -24.17 -16.96 -30.83
C SER A 216 -23.83 -16.27 -29.50
N ASN A 217 -22.63 -16.54 -28.95
CA ASN A 217 -22.10 -15.89 -27.76
C ASN A 217 -21.83 -14.40 -28.05
N ASP A 218 -22.86 -13.55 -28.06
CA ASP A 218 -22.74 -12.09 -28.27
C ASP A 218 -21.94 -11.36 -27.17
N ASN A 219 -21.54 -12.09 -26.12
CA ASN A 219 -20.87 -11.57 -24.93
C ASN A 219 -19.34 -11.78 -24.92
N GLU A 220 -18.76 -12.48 -25.90
CA GLU A 220 -17.32 -12.73 -26.00
C GLU A 220 -16.72 -12.12 -27.28
N LEU A 221 -15.62 -11.38 -27.12
CA LEU A 221 -14.93 -10.70 -28.22
C LEU A 221 -13.45 -11.10 -28.23
N ASN A 222 -12.95 -11.58 -29.37
CA ASN A 222 -11.57 -12.03 -29.54
C ASN A 222 -10.72 -10.97 -30.24
N PHE A 223 -9.47 -10.83 -29.81
CA PHE A 223 -8.50 -9.90 -30.37
C PHE A 223 -7.16 -10.60 -30.56
N SER A 224 -6.52 -10.36 -31.70
CA SER A 224 -5.21 -10.93 -32.03
C SER A 224 -4.04 -10.19 -31.37
N SER A 225 -4.27 -8.98 -30.86
CA SER A 225 -3.24 -8.15 -30.21
C SER A 225 -3.80 -7.28 -29.10
N ALA A 226 -2.98 -6.98 -28.08
CA ALA A 226 -3.35 -6.09 -27.00
C ALA A 226 -3.64 -4.66 -27.50
N GLU A 227 -2.99 -4.25 -28.59
CA GLU A 227 -3.19 -2.96 -29.24
C GLU A 227 -4.59 -2.83 -29.85
N SER A 228 -5.01 -3.81 -30.66
CA SER A 228 -6.35 -3.80 -31.28
C SER A 228 -7.47 -3.87 -30.23
N LEU A 229 -7.26 -4.66 -29.17
CA LEU A 229 -8.13 -4.68 -28.01
C LEU A 229 -8.22 -3.29 -27.37
N LEU A 230 -7.08 -2.65 -27.13
CA LEU A 230 -7.02 -1.34 -26.49
C LEU A 230 -7.71 -0.25 -27.32
N GLU A 231 -7.56 -0.26 -28.64
CA GLU A 231 -8.25 0.66 -29.55
C GLU A 231 -9.78 0.48 -29.48
N TYR A 232 -10.23 -0.77 -29.52
CA TYR A 232 -11.64 -1.11 -29.43
C TYR A 232 -12.29 -0.64 -28.13
N VAL A 233 -11.66 -0.92 -26.97
CA VAL A 233 -12.20 -0.50 -25.67
C VAL A 233 -12.10 1.01 -25.46
N THR A 234 -11.11 1.68 -26.06
CA THR A 234 -10.92 3.13 -25.90
C THR A 234 -12.07 3.90 -26.56
N THR A 235 -12.49 3.49 -27.76
CA THR A 235 -13.67 4.09 -28.43
C THR A 235 -14.99 3.78 -27.73
N ARG A 236 -14.99 2.81 -26.80
CA ARG A 236 -16.16 2.34 -26.03
C ARG A 236 -15.93 2.42 -24.52
N TRP A 237 -15.16 3.40 -24.04
CA TRP A 237 -14.67 3.45 -22.66
C TRP A 237 -15.78 3.47 -21.59
N GLN A 238 -16.99 3.90 -21.95
CA GLN A 238 -18.18 3.91 -21.10
C GLN A 238 -18.80 2.51 -20.90
N SER A 239 -18.53 1.56 -21.83
CA SER A 239 -18.95 0.17 -21.70
C SER A 239 -18.10 -0.58 -20.66
N ARG A 240 -18.58 -1.74 -20.23
CA ARG A 240 -17.94 -2.59 -19.22
C ARG A 240 -17.30 -3.81 -19.89
N PHE A 241 -16.02 -4.01 -19.64
CA PHE A 241 -15.21 -5.06 -20.26
C PHE A 241 -14.38 -5.78 -19.21
N VAL A 242 -14.26 -7.10 -19.34
CA VAL A 242 -13.43 -7.94 -18.46
C VAL A 242 -12.57 -8.87 -19.28
N MET A 243 -11.34 -9.14 -18.84
CA MET A 243 -10.46 -10.12 -19.46
C MET A 243 -9.65 -10.90 -18.43
N THR A 244 -9.29 -12.14 -18.73
CA THR A 244 -8.41 -12.98 -17.89
C THR A 244 -6.99 -13.10 -18.45
N ASP A 245 -6.75 -12.50 -19.60
CA ASP A 245 -5.62 -12.81 -20.47
C ASP A 245 -4.52 -11.73 -20.34
N VAL A 246 -4.27 -11.32 -19.08
CA VAL A 246 -3.18 -10.41 -18.71
C VAL A 246 -2.00 -11.26 -18.23
N HIS A 247 -1.14 -11.65 -19.16
CA HIS A 247 -0.13 -12.68 -18.94
C HIS A 247 1.26 -12.16 -18.58
N ASN A 248 1.58 -10.90 -18.92
CA ASN A 248 2.91 -10.34 -18.70
C ASN A 248 2.84 -8.82 -18.49
N GLU A 249 3.99 -8.23 -18.12
CA GLU A 249 4.07 -6.79 -17.83
C GLU A 249 3.84 -5.93 -19.07
N ALA A 250 4.23 -6.39 -20.27
CA ALA A 250 4.04 -5.65 -21.50
C ALA A 250 2.55 -5.41 -21.82
N ILE A 251 1.69 -6.43 -21.64
CA ILE A 251 0.24 -6.28 -21.78
C ILE A 251 -0.30 -5.35 -20.70
N LEU A 252 0.10 -5.56 -19.44
CA LEU A 252 -0.34 -4.73 -18.32
C LEU A 252 -0.01 -3.25 -18.55
N ASP A 253 1.21 -2.95 -19.00
CA ASP A 253 1.68 -1.58 -19.26
C ASP A 253 0.88 -0.90 -20.38
N GLN A 254 0.48 -1.65 -21.41
CA GLN A 254 -0.38 -1.10 -22.47
C GLN A 254 -1.77 -0.75 -21.92
N LEU A 255 -2.39 -1.68 -21.19
CA LEU A 255 -3.74 -1.48 -20.65
C LEU A 255 -3.77 -0.39 -19.55
N ALA A 256 -2.75 -0.35 -18.69
CA ALA A 256 -2.65 0.59 -17.57
C ALA A 256 -2.48 2.05 -17.99
N LYS A 257 -2.13 2.33 -19.26
CA LYS A 257 -2.14 3.70 -19.80
C LYS A 257 -3.52 4.34 -19.78
N ARG A 258 -4.59 3.56 -19.70
CA ARG A 258 -5.96 4.06 -19.74
C ARG A 258 -6.51 4.26 -18.33
N PRO A 259 -7.09 5.44 -18.01
CA PRO A 259 -7.61 5.74 -16.67
C PRO A 259 -8.85 4.93 -16.29
N PHE A 260 -9.44 4.21 -17.25
CA PHE A 260 -10.59 3.34 -17.03
C PHE A 260 -10.21 1.86 -16.87
N PHE A 261 -8.92 1.54 -16.84
CA PHE A 261 -8.39 0.20 -16.59
C PHE A 261 -8.11 -0.04 -15.10
N MET A 262 -8.44 -1.23 -14.62
CA MET A 262 -8.08 -1.71 -13.28
C MET A 262 -7.62 -3.17 -13.37
N LEU A 263 -6.52 -3.48 -12.69
CA LEU A 263 -6.06 -4.85 -12.53
C LEU A 263 -6.54 -5.42 -11.20
N VAL A 264 -7.15 -6.61 -11.26
CA VAL A 264 -7.57 -7.40 -10.10
C VAL A 264 -6.75 -8.68 -10.09
N SER A 265 -6.13 -9.01 -8.96
CA SER A 265 -5.54 -10.33 -8.77
C SER A 265 -6.46 -11.23 -7.96
N VAL A 266 -6.51 -12.51 -8.33
CA VAL A 266 -7.25 -13.53 -7.59
C VAL A 266 -6.26 -14.62 -7.19
N ASP A 267 -6.18 -14.88 -5.89
CA ASP A 267 -5.37 -15.96 -5.34
C ASP A 267 -6.17 -16.82 -4.36
N ALA A 268 -5.65 -17.98 -3.99
CA ALA A 268 -6.24 -18.87 -3.01
C ALA A 268 -5.14 -19.73 -2.36
N PRO A 269 -5.35 -20.26 -1.15
CA PRO A 269 -4.41 -21.18 -0.52
C PRO A 269 -4.03 -22.33 -1.46
N LEU A 270 -2.75 -22.72 -1.46
CA LEU A 270 -2.20 -23.71 -2.39
C LEU A 270 -3.01 -25.01 -2.40
N THR A 271 -3.38 -25.52 -1.22
CA THR A 271 -4.19 -26.73 -1.05
C THR A 271 -5.59 -26.61 -1.66
N VAL A 272 -6.21 -25.44 -1.57
CA VAL A 272 -7.51 -25.15 -2.19
C VAL A 272 -7.38 -25.11 -3.71
N ARG A 273 -6.34 -24.45 -4.23
CA ARG A 273 -6.05 -24.40 -5.67
C ARG A 273 -5.76 -25.79 -6.24
N HIS A 274 -5.01 -26.61 -5.50
CA HIS A 274 -4.71 -28.00 -5.86
C HIS A 274 -5.98 -28.86 -5.89
N ALA A 275 -6.84 -28.78 -4.87
CA ALA A 275 -8.11 -29.51 -4.85
C ALA A 275 -9.00 -29.14 -6.06
N ARG A 276 -9.09 -27.85 -6.38
CA ARG A 276 -9.81 -27.36 -7.57
C ARG A 276 -9.19 -27.90 -8.86
N PHE A 277 -7.87 -27.86 -8.99
CA PHE A 277 -7.14 -28.40 -10.15
C PHE A 277 -7.38 -29.91 -10.33
N ARG A 278 -7.37 -30.68 -9.24
CA ARG A 278 -7.68 -32.11 -9.29
C ARG A 278 -9.11 -32.37 -9.75
N SER A 279 -10.06 -31.61 -9.23
CA SER A 279 -11.48 -31.79 -9.59
C SER A 279 -11.80 -31.42 -11.04
N ALA A 280 -11.11 -30.41 -11.60
CA ALA A 280 -11.50 -29.79 -12.86
C ALA A 280 -10.56 -30.11 -14.04
N VAL A 281 -9.31 -30.47 -13.78
CA VAL A 281 -8.27 -30.59 -14.82
C VAL A 281 -7.58 -31.95 -14.76
N ASN A 282 -6.98 -32.31 -13.63
CA ASN A 282 -6.20 -33.54 -13.52
C ASN A 282 -6.38 -34.21 -12.14
N PRO A 283 -7.28 -35.20 -12.02
CA PRO A 283 -7.54 -35.92 -10.78
C PRO A 283 -6.33 -36.61 -10.15
N HIS A 284 -5.29 -36.88 -10.94
CA HIS A 284 -4.08 -37.62 -10.52
C HIS A 284 -2.90 -36.71 -10.15
N CYS A 285 -3.02 -35.38 -10.30
CA CYS A 285 -1.94 -34.45 -9.97
C CYS A 285 -1.62 -34.47 -8.47
N THR A 286 -0.35 -34.74 -8.13
CA THR A 286 0.14 -34.71 -6.74
C THR A 286 0.29 -33.27 -6.25
N LEU A 287 0.24 -33.04 -4.94
CA LEU A 287 0.42 -31.71 -4.37
C LEU A 287 1.80 -31.12 -4.73
N GLU A 288 2.85 -31.95 -4.72
CA GLU A 288 4.20 -31.54 -5.08
C GLU A 288 4.30 -31.07 -6.53
N SER A 289 3.78 -31.86 -7.48
CA SER A 289 3.77 -31.48 -8.90
C SER A 289 2.99 -30.18 -9.14
N PHE A 290 1.88 -30.00 -8.42
CA PHE A 290 1.09 -28.78 -8.48
C PHE A 290 1.81 -27.58 -7.86
N ALA A 291 2.52 -27.78 -6.74
CA ALA A 291 3.30 -26.75 -6.08
C ALA A 291 4.40 -26.23 -7.01
N LEU A 292 5.16 -27.15 -7.64
CA LEU A 292 6.20 -26.78 -8.59
C LEU A 292 5.63 -25.99 -9.78
N ALA A 293 4.53 -26.47 -10.37
CA ALA A 293 3.86 -25.75 -11.46
C ALA A 293 3.33 -24.37 -11.02
N SER A 294 2.82 -24.27 -9.78
CA SER A 294 2.37 -23.01 -9.21
C SER A 294 3.54 -22.05 -8.98
N ASP A 295 4.69 -22.54 -8.55
CA ASP A 295 5.87 -21.72 -8.30
C ASP A 295 6.43 -21.17 -9.60
N THR A 296 6.54 -22.00 -10.65
CA THR A 296 6.89 -21.52 -12.00
C THR A 296 5.90 -20.46 -12.48
N HIS A 297 4.59 -20.70 -12.35
CA HIS A 297 3.56 -19.76 -12.81
C HIS A 297 3.57 -18.41 -12.08
N LEU A 298 3.96 -18.38 -10.80
CA LEU A 298 3.94 -17.15 -10.00
C LEU A 298 5.30 -16.44 -9.95
N TYR A 299 6.37 -17.21 -9.79
CA TYR A 299 7.69 -16.70 -9.39
C TYR A 299 8.78 -16.89 -10.44
N ASP A 300 8.45 -17.39 -11.64
CA ASP A 300 9.43 -17.38 -12.74
C ASP A 300 9.93 -15.94 -13.00
N PRO A 301 11.26 -15.73 -13.13
CA PRO A 301 11.83 -14.40 -13.26
C PRO A 301 11.46 -13.67 -14.56
N ASN A 302 11.06 -14.39 -15.61
CA ASN A 302 10.73 -13.81 -16.91
C ASN A 302 9.22 -13.78 -17.15
N ASP A 303 8.53 -14.89 -16.84
CA ASP A 303 7.12 -15.11 -17.19
C ASP A 303 6.19 -15.22 -15.98
N GLY A 304 6.72 -15.06 -14.76
CA GLY A 304 5.94 -15.16 -13.53
C GLY A 304 4.93 -14.02 -13.36
N LEU A 305 3.77 -14.32 -12.76
CA LEU A 305 2.72 -13.31 -12.54
C LEU A 305 2.92 -12.42 -11.31
N GLN A 306 3.95 -12.65 -10.47
CA GLN A 306 4.17 -11.87 -9.26
C GLN A 306 4.30 -10.35 -9.50
N PRO A 307 4.99 -9.87 -10.55
CA PRO A 307 5.02 -8.44 -10.89
C PRO A 307 3.62 -7.88 -11.14
N LEU A 308 2.76 -8.61 -11.86
CA LEU A 308 1.37 -8.20 -12.13
C LEU A 308 0.56 -8.15 -10.84
N ILE A 309 0.64 -9.21 -10.01
CA ILE A 309 -0.08 -9.29 -8.73
C ILE A 309 0.32 -8.13 -7.81
N SER A 310 1.60 -7.73 -7.80
CA SER A 310 2.10 -6.61 -7.01
C SER A 310 1.48 -5.26 -7.44
N ARG A 311 1.12 -5.13 -8.71
CA ARG A 311 0.53 -3.92 -9.31
C ARG A 311 -1.00 -3.93 -9.33
N ALA A 312 -1.64 -5.03 -8.90
CA ALA A 312 -3.09 -5.12 -8.84
C ALA A 312 -3.69 -4.18 -7.78
N THR A 313 -4.72 -3.43 -8.17
CA THR A 313 -5.47 -2.49 -7.31
C THR A 313 -6.27 -3.23 -6.24
N VAL A 314 -6.84 -4.37 -6.60
CA VAL A 314 -7.60 -5.25 -5.71
C VAL A 314 -6.99 -6.64 -5.78
N ARG A 315 -6.69 -7.22 -4.62
CA ARG A 315 -6.16 -8.58 -4.48
C ARG A 315 -7.16 -9.42 -3.70
N LEU A 316 -7.87 -10.31 -4.38
CA LEU A 316 -8.90 -11.15 -3.82
C LEU A 316 -8.29 -12.47 -3.34
N LEU A 317 -8.38 -12.75 -2.03
CA LEU A 317 -8.02 -14.06 -1.50
C LEU A 317 -9.25 -14.96 -1.45
N ASN A 318 -9.41 -15.79 -2.47
CA ASN A 318 -10.52 -16.71 -2.65
C ASN A 318 -10.36 -18.02 -1.88
N THR A 319 -10.63 -17.97 -0.58
CA THR A 319 -10.72 -19.14 0.30
C THR A 319 -12.03 -19.92 0.17
N SER A 320 -12.99 -19.44 -0.63
CA SER A 320 -14.34 -20.01 -0.72
C SER A 320 -14.34 -21.50 -1.07
N SER A 321 -15.13 -22.27 -0.31
CA SER A 321 -15.34 -23.71 -0.53
C SER A 321 -16.38 -24.01 -1.61
N SER A 322 -17.20 -23.03 -2.01
CA SER A 322 -18.24 -23.19 -3.03
C SER A 322 -18.41 -21.95 -3.91
N LEU A 323 -19.01 -22.13 -5.09
CA LEU A 323 -19.33 -21.05 -6.03
C LEU A 323 -20.31 -20.04 -5.43
N ALA A 324 -21.36 -20.53 -4.77
CA ALA A 324 -22.36 -19.69 -4.12
C ALA A 324 -21.74 -18.78 -3.06
N HIS A 325 -20.82 -19.30 -2.25
CA HIS A 325 -20.11 -18.50 -1.25
C HIS A 325 -19.24 -17.41 -1.91
N LEU A 326 -18.52 -17.75 -2.98
CA LEU A 326 -17.73 -16.79 -3.74
C LEU A 326 -18.61 -15.66 -4.29
N TYR A 327 -19.74 -15.98 -4.92
CA TYR A 327 -20.64 -14.99 -5.53
C TYR A 327 -21.27 -14.06 -4.48
N ALA A 328 -21.74 -14.62 -3.37
CA ALA A 328 -22.24 -13.83 -2.25
C ALA A 328 -21.18 -12.83 -1.74
N THR A 329 -19.92 -13.26 -1.70
CA THR A 329 -18.81 -12.41 -1.25
C THR A 329 -18.45 -11.33 -2.26
N LEU A 330 -18.41 -11.66 -3.55
CA LEU A 330 -18.19 -10.68 -4.63
C LEU A 330 -19.28 -9.61 -4.66
N GLY A 331 -20.53 -9.98 -4.34
CA GLY A 331 -21.65 -9.04 -4.15
C GLY A 331 -21.39 -7.97 -3.09
N LYS A 332 -20.70 -8.32 -2.00
CA LYS A 332 -20.34 -7.37 -0.93
C LYS A 332 -19.23 -6.39 -1.32
N ILE A 333 -18.31 -6.78 -2.22
CA ILE A 333 -17.11 -5.98 -2.57
C ILE A 333 -17.42 -4.91 -3.62
N ASN A 334 -18.42 -5.16 -4.48
CA ASN A 334 -18.76 -4.31 -5.63
C ASN A 334 -17.52 -3.95 -6.47
N LEU A 335 -16.94 -4.94 -7.16
CA LEU A 335 -15.77 -4.75 -8.03
C LEU A 335 -16.02 -3.73 -9.15
N ALA A 336 -17.28 -3.53 -9.56
CA ALA A 336 -17.67 -2.61 -10.61
C ALA A 336 -17.84 -1.15 -10.14
N ASP A 337 -17.48 -0.83 -8.88
CA ASP A 337 -17.57 0.53 -8.35
C ASP A 337 -16.63 1.50 -9.10
N PRO A 338 -17.15 2.54 -9.79
CA PRO A 338 -16.33 3.49 -10.53
C PRO A 338 -15.36 4.29 -9.65
N VAL A 339 -15.60 4.37 -8.34
CA VAL A 339 -14.70 5.04 -7.38
C VAL A 339 -13.31 4.39 -7.36
N ARG A 340 -13.21 3.11 -7.74
CA ARG A 340 -11.95 2.37 -7.85
C ARG A 340 -11.06 2.84 -9.02
N LEU A 341 -11.67 3.43 -10.05
CA LEU A 341 -10.94 4.00 -11.21
C LEU A 341 -10.61 5.47 -10.99
N ARG A 342 -11.58 6.21 -10.45
CA ARG A 342 -11.44 7.64 -10.18
C ARG A 342 -11.96 7.94 -8.78
N PRO A 343 -11.11 8.37 -7.84
CA PRO A 343 -11.55 8.65 -6.49
C PRO A 343 -12.64 9.74 -6.49
N THR A 344 -13.61 9.59 -5.59
CA THR A 344 -14.54 10.69 -5.26
C THR A 344 -13.75 11.84 -4.64
N TRP A 345 -14.39 13.01 -4.53
CA TRP A 345 -13.80 14.13 -3.80
C TRP A 345 -13.42 13.75 -2.38
N ASP A 346 -14.29 13.06 -1.66
CA ASP A 346 -14.01 12.61 -0.30
C ASP A 346 -12.82 11.65 -0.28
N ALA A 347 -12.78 10.65 -1.18
CA ALA A 347 -11.66 9.71 -1.25
C ALA A 347 -10.32 10.42 -1.53
N TYR A 348 -10.35 11.41 -2.43
CA TYR A 348 -9.18 12.22 -2.78
C TYR A 348 -8.69 13.06 -1.59
N PHE A 349 -9.58 13.82 -0.95
CA PHE A 349 -9.20 14.68 0.17
C PHE A 349 -8.84 13.90 1.44
N MET A 350 -9.50 12.76 1.68
CA MET A 350 -9.09 11.84 2.75
C MET A 350 -7.71 11.23 2.49
N SER A 351 -7.40 10.87 1.24
CA SER A 351 -6.04 10.41 0.88
C SER A 351 -4.99 11.50 1.10
N LEU A 352 -5.32 12.76 0.81
CA LEU A 352 -4.44 13.90 1.11
C LEU A 352 -4.26 14.11 2.62
N ALA A 353 -5.31 13.92 3.43
CA ALA A 353 -5.20 13.99 4.89
C ALA A 353 -4.29 12.87 5.42
N THR A 354 -4.45 11.63 4.95
CA THR A 354 -3.55 10.53 5.27
C THR A 354 -2.11 10.81 4.81
N LEU A 355 -1.91 11.40 3.63
CA LEU A 355 -0.58 11.78 3.15
C LEU A 355 0.06 12.86 4.05
N ALA A 356 -0.72 13.86 4.46
CA ALA A 356 -0.26 14.89 5.38
C ALA A 356 0.15 14.30 6.73
N SER A 357 -0.59 13.33 7.26
CA SER A 357 -0.29 12.68 8.55
C SER A 357 1.07 11.96 8.56
N LEU A 358 1.59 11.54 7.40
CA LEU A 358 2.94 10.96 7.28
C LEU A 358 4.06 11.94 7.64
N ARG A 359 3.78 13.24 7.70
CA ARG A 359 4.73 14.27 8.17
C ARG A 359 4.64 14.54 9.67
N SER A 360 3.67 13.97 10.39
CA SER A 360 3.56 14.10 11.84
C SER A 360 4.85 13.72 12.54
N ASN A 361 5.30 14.58 13.46
CA ASN A 361 6.40 14.28 14.37
C ASN A 361 5.92 13.88 15.77
N CYS A 362 4.60 13.84 16.02
CA CYS A 362 4.06 13.44 17.31
C CYS A 362 4.27 11.94 17.59
N MET A 363 4.68 11.61 18.83
CA MET A 363 4.94 10.23 19.26
C MET A 363 3.69 9.44 19.66
N LYS A 364 2.55 10.10 19.90
CA LYS A 364 1.33 9.43 20.37
C LYS A 364 0.45 8.89 19.24
N ARG A 365 0.32 9.64 18.15
CA ARG A 365 -0.49 9.29 16.98
C ARG A 365 -0.07 10.17 15.81
N ARG A 366 -0.20 9.66 14.58
CA ARG A 366 -0.09 10.45 13.36
C ARG A 366 -1.50 10.86 12.93
N VAL A 367 -1.72 12.17 12.85
CA VAL A 367 -3.00 12.78 12.47
C VAL A 367 -2.72 13.79 11.36
N GLY A 368 -3.56 13.80 10.35
CA GLY A 368 -3.52 14.72 9.22
C GLY A 368 -4.88 15.33 8.95
N ALA A 369 -4.87 16.56 8.45
CA ALA A 369 -6.06 17.32 8.11
C ALA A 369 -5.86 18.12 6.81
N VAL A 370 -6.94 18.30 6.06
CA VAL A 370 -6.97 19.09 4.82
C VAL A 370 -8.21 19.96 4.85
N LEU A 371 -8.00 21.27 4.73
CA LEU A 371 -9.09 22.22 4.59
C LEU A 371 -9.36 22.50 3.11
N VAL A 372 -10.61 22.38 2.70
CA VAL A 372 -11.04 22.46 1.31
C VAL A 372 -12.10 23.54 1.16
N GLY A 373 -11.96 24.39 0.15
CA GLY A 373 -12.96 25.39 -0.21
C GLY A 373 -14.16 24.79 -0.97
N ASN A 374 -15.21 25.59 -1.12
CA ASN A 374 -16.42 25.23 -1.88
C ASN A 374 -16.13 24.77 -3.33
N GLU A 375 -15.10 25.33 -3.97
CA GLU A 375 -14.64 24.97 -5.32
C GLU A 375 -13.83 23.66 -5.39
N LYS A 376 -13.81 22.86 -4.32
CA LYS A 376 -13.02 21.61 -4.24
C LYS A 376 -11.53 21.86 -4.48
N ARG A 377 -11.03 22.97 -3.93
CA ARG A 377 -9.60 23.34 -3.89
C ARG A 377 -9.07 23.27 -2.47
N VAL A 378 -7.88 22.72 -2.30
CA VAL A 378 -7.18 22.71 -1.02
C VAL A 378 -6.82 24.15 -0.65
N ILE A 379 -7.24 24.58 0.54
CA ILE A 379 -6.88 25.87 1.14
C ILE A 379 -5.60 25.70 1.95
N SER A 380 -5.55 24.67 2.79
CA SER A 380 -4.41 24.35 3.64
C SER A 380 -4.38 22.87 4.01
N THR A 381 -3.23 22.43 4.50
CA THR A 381 -3.03 21.10 5.08
C THR A 381 -2.41 21.25 6.46
N GLY A 382 -2.69 20.31 7.35
CA GLY A 382 -2.08 20.24 8.68
C GLY A 382 -1.74 18.80 9.06
N TYR A 383 -0.74 18.66 9.91
CA TYR A 383 -0.41 17.43 10.61
C TYR A 383 -0.05 17.76 12.06
N ASN A 384 -0.17 16.81 12.97
CA ASN A 384 0.11 17.08 14.38
C ASN A 384 1.62 17.03 14.70
N GLY A 385 2.05 17.90 15.61
CA GLY A 385 3.46 18.02 15.99
C GLY A 385 3.75 19.25 16.85
N THR A 386 4.97 19.34 17.37
CA THR A 386 5.40 20.51 18.14
C THR A 386 5.40 21.79 17.29
N ALA A 387 5.20 22.94 17.95
CA ALA A 387 5.15 24.24 17.29
C ALA A 387 6.47 24.60 16.57
N ARG A 388 6.37 25.51 15.59
CA ARG A 388 7.54 26.00 14.83
C ARG A 388 8.60 26.56 15.78
N GLY A 389 9.85 26.18 15.55
CA GLY A 389 11.00 26.61 16.37
C GLY A 389 11.23 25.79 17.64
N LEU A 390 10.33 24.87 17.99
CA LEU A 390 10.57 23.90 19.07
C LEU A 390 11.21 22.62 18.52
N GLN A 391 11.88 21.88 19.40
CA GLN A 391 12.36 20.54 19.11
C GLN A 391 11.17 19.64 18.69
N ASN A 392 11.36 18.78 17.68
CA ASN A 392 10.30 17.88 17.26
C ASN A 392 9.89 16.95 18.40
N CYS A 393 8.62 16.57 18.48
CA CYS A 393 8.18 15.61 19.48
C CYS A 393 8.92 14.26 19.35
N SER A 394 9.21 13.82 18.13
CA SER A 394 10.00 12.62 17.83
C SER A 394 11.44 12.67 18.34
N ASP A 395 11.95 13.88 18.56
CA ASP A 395 13.31 14.13 19.04
C ASP A 395 13.30 14.41 20.55
N GLY A 396 12.17 14.19 21.25
CA GLY A 396 12.02 14.45 22.68
C GLY A 396 11.39 15.80 23.04
N GLY A 397 10.99 16.62 22.06
CA GLY A 397 10.50 17.98 22.27
C GLY A 397 9.15 18.14 22.98
N CYS A 398 8.51 17.05 23.40
CA CYS A 398 7.30 17.09 24.22
C CYS A 398 7.35 16.02 25.30
N SER A 399 7.53 16.43 26.57
CA SER A 399 7.65 15.54 27.72
C SER A 399 6.41 14.65 27.90
N ARG A 400 5.20 15.22 27.76
CA ARG A 400 3.93 14.47 27.82
C ARG A 400 3.87 13.37 26.75
N CYS A 401 4.15 13.69 25.49
CA CYS A 401 4.07 12.70 24.41
C CYS A 401 5.14 11.61 24.52
N ASN A 402 6.30 11.94 25.10
CA ASN A 402 7.38 10.99 25.35
C ASN A 402 7.26 10.27 26.71
N SER A 403 6.24 10.60 27.51
CA SER A 403 5.90 9.83 28.71
C SER A 403 5.13 8.55 28.33
N GLY A 404 5.38 7.45 29.04
CA GLY A 404 4.69 6.16 28.84
C GLY A 404 3.21 6.14 29.24
N ASN A 405 2.62 7.30 29.57
CA ASN A 405 1.23 7.41 30.00
C ASN A 405 0.25 7.08 28.87
N SER A 406 -0.94 6.62 29.26
CA SER A 406 -2.05 6.33 28.36
C SER A 406 -2.52 7.59 27.60
N SER A 407 -3.15 7.37 26.44
CA SER A 407 -3.78 8.43 25.66
C SER A 407 -4.79 9.22 26.51
N GLY A 408 -4.86 10.54 26.32
CA GLY A 408 -5.80 11.42 27.03
C GLY A 408 -5.32 11.97 28.38
N VAL A 409 -4.21 11.48 28.95
CA VAL A 409 -3.70 11.94 30.26
C VAL A 409 -2.80 13.17 30.11
N GLY A 410 -3.06 14.25 30.86
CA GLY A 410 -2.21 15.46 30.85
C GLY A 410 -2.26 16.22 29.52
N LEU A 411 -3.44 16.43 28.95
CA LEU A 411 -3.59 17.13 27.66
C LEU A 411 -3.08 18.57 27.71
N ALA A 412 -3.27 19.25 28.85
CA ALA A 412 -2.83 20.63 29.06
C ALA A 412 -1.30 20.82 29.02
N THR A 413 -0.51 19.75 29.21
CA THR A 413 0.96 19.81 29.16
C THR A 413 1.53 19.39 27.80
N CYS A 414 0.66 19.12 26.82
CA CYS A 414 1.08 18.80 25.46
C CYS A 414 1.65 20.04 24.76
N LEU A 415 2.82 19.90 24.15
CA LEU A 415 3.43 20.93 23.29
C LEU A 415 3.11 20.72 21.81
N CYS A 416 2.41 19.63 21.47
CA CYS A 416 2.01 19.34 20.10
C CYS A 416 0.69 20.05 19.77
N LEU A 417 0.67 20.75 18.64
CA LEU A 417 -0.55 21.18 17.97
C LEU A 417 -1.17 20.00 17.22
N HIS A 418 -2.49 19.99 17.17
CA HIS A 418 -3.27 19.03 16.40
C HIS A 418 -3.25 19.36 14.91
N ALA A 419 -3.61 18.38 14.07
CA ALA A 419 -3.58 18.55 12.62
C ALA A 419 -4.61 19.58 12.17
N GLU A 420 -5.79 19.55 12.78
CA GLU A 420 -6.89 20.50 12.57
C GLU A 420 -6.42 21.91 12.91
N GLU A 421 -5.80 22.10 14.07
CA GLU A 421 -5.26 23.40 14.48
C GLU A 421 -4.23 23.93 13.48
N ASN A 422 -3.28 23.10 13.06
CA ASN A 422 -2.28 23.50 12.08
C ASN A 422 -2.91 23.85 10.73
N ALA A 423 -3.93 23.12 10.28
CA ALA A 423 -4.66 23.45 9.05
C ALA A 423 -5.39 24.79 9.17
N LEU A 424 -6.04 25.06 10.32
CA LEU A 424 -6.74 26.32 10.59
C LEU A 424 -5.79 27.51 10.69
N LEU A 425 -4.69 27.35 11.43
CA LEU A 425 -3.66 28.38 11.61
C LEU A 425 -3.00 28.74 10.28
N GLU A 426 -2.68 27.73 9.46
CA GLU A 426 -2.12 27.97 8.14
C GLU A 426 -3.14 28.69 7.26
N ALA A 427 -4.40 28.25 7.22
CA ALA A 427 -5.43 28.91 6.40
C ALA A 427 -5.65 30.38 6.79
N GLY A 428 -5.72 30.67 8.09
CA GLY A 428 -6.19 31.96 8.58
C GLY A 428 -7.67 32.20 8.27
N ARG A 429 -8.34 33.06 9.05
CA ARG A 429 -9.80 33.22 8.99
C ARG A 429 -10.32 33.64 7.61
N GLU A 430 -9.60 34.51 6.91
CA GLU A 430 -10.06 35.12 5.65
C GLU A 430 -10.22 34.11 4.50
N ARG A 431 -9.46 33.01 4.52
CA ARG A 431 -9.52 31.97 3.48
C ARG A 431 -10.62 30.93 3.75
N ILE A 432 -11.17 30.91 4.96
CA ILE A 432 -12.25 30.01 5.35
C ILE A 432 -13.57 30.69 5.01
N ARG A 433 -14.25 30.18 3.99
CA ARG A 433 -15.46 30.78 3.42
C ARG A 433 -16.64 29.83 3.57
N LYS A 434 -17.83 30.35 3.30
CA LYS A 434 -19.06 29.55 3.22
C LYS A 434 -18.84 28.34 2.30
N GLY A 435 -19.25 27.16 2.75
CA GLY A 435 -19.03 25.88 2.05
C GLY A 435 -17.64 25.24 2.24
N SER A 436 -16.81 25.75 3.15
CA SER A 436 -15.54 25.10 3.52
C SER A 436 -15.77 23.78 4.25
N VAL A 437 -15.00 22.76 3.89
CA VAL A 437 -15.05 21.41 4.45
C VAL A 437 -13.67 21.02 4.98
N LEU A 438 -13.62 20.48 6.20
CA LEU A 438 -12.39 19.94 6.79
C LEU A 438 -12.41 18.41 6.69
N TYR A 439 -11.38 17.84 6.09
CA TYR A 439 -11.14 16.39 6.05
C TYR A 439 -10.05 16.05 7.06
N CYS A 440 -10.30 15.08 7.95
CA CYS A 440 -9.36 14.64 8.98
C CYS A 440 -9.25 13.12 9.00
N ASP A 441 -8.07 12.55 9.20
CA ASP A 441 -7.98 11.09 9.34
C ASP A 441 -8.69 10.59 10.62
N THR A 442 -8.66 11.37 11.70
CA THR A 442 -9.26 11.07 13.00
C THR A 442 -10.35 12.08 13.32
N CYS A 443 -11.44 11.64 13.98
CA CYS A 443 -12.46 12.55 14.49
C CYS A 443 -11.84 13.65 15.37
N PRO A 444 -12.17 14.94 15.15
CA PRO A 444 -11.58 16.03 15.93
C PRO A 444 -11.88 15.93 17.42
N CYS A 445 -10.89 16.29 18.25
CA CYS A 445 -11.12 16.38 19.68
C CYS A 445 -12.04 17.56 20.03
N LEU A 446 -12.53 17.61 21.27
CA LEU A 446 -13.42 18.68 21.73
C LEU A 446 -12.82 20.07 21.53
N THR A 447 -11.53 20.27 21.84
CA THR A 447 -10.87 21.58 21.71
C THR A 447 -10.72 22.01 20.25
N CYS A 448 -10.44 21.08 19.33
CA CYS A 448 -10.42 21.36 17.90
C CYS A 448 -11.81 21.66 17.37
N SER A 449 -12.83 20.94 17.84
CA SER A 449 -14.23 21.12 17.42
C SER A 449 -14.74 22.53 17.70
N ILE A 450 -14.42 23.09 18.87
CA ILE A 450 -14.76 24.48 19.20
C ILE A 450 -14.10 25.46 18.22
N LYS A 451 -12.81 25.25 17.91
CA LYS A 451 -12.05 26.10 16.97
C LYS A 451 -12.61 26.01 15.54
N ILE A 452 -12.97 24.81 15.10
CA ILE A 452 -13.60 24.54 13.79
C ILE A 452 -14.92 25.30 13.67
N CYS A 453 -15.76 25.27 14.72
CA CYS A 453 -17.01 26.03 14.74
C CYS A 453 -16.74 27.54 14.66
N GLN A 454 -15.79 28.04 15.46
CA GLN A 454 -15.46 29.46 15.56
C GLN A 454 -15.00 30.07 14.22
N VAL A 455 -14.29 29.30 13.39
CA VAL A 455 -13.80 29.77 12.09
C VAL A 455 -14.84 29.65 10.96
N GLY A 456 -15.99 29.02 11.20
CA GLY A 456 -17.09 28.95 10.24
C GLY A 456 -16.98 27.83 9.19
N ILE A 457 -16.38 26.68 9.54
CA ILE A 457 -16.41 25.47 8.69
C ILE A 457 -17.82 24.87 8.71
N GLU A 458 -18.34 24.44 7.56
CA GLU A 458 -19.71 23.90 7.44
C GLU A 458 -19.78 22.38 7.57
N GLU A 459 -18.71 21.66 7.22
CA GLU A 459 -18.68 20.20 7.28
C GLU A 459 -17.30 19.68 7.70
N VAL A 460 -17.31 18.64 8.53
CA VAL A 460 -16.16 17.85 8.90
C VAL A 460 -16.38 16.41 8.43
N VAL A 461 -15.43 15.91 7.66
CA VAL A 461 -15.40 14.54 7.16
C VAL A 461 -14.21 13.81 7.79
N TYR A 462 -14.42 12.65 8.41
CA TYR A 462 -13.36 11.93 9.11
C TYR A 462 -13.33 10.43 8.84
N ALA A 463 -12.18 9.75 8.93
CA ALA A 463 -12.10 8.30 8.72
C ALA A 463 -12.27 7.47 10.00
N HIS A 464 -11.49 7.76 11.03
CA HIS A 464 -11.41 6.97 12.26
C HIS A 464 -12.16 7.62 13.42
N GLY A 465 -12.99 6.84 14.11
CA GLY A 465 -13.66 7.28 15.34
C GLY A 465 -12.68 7.57 16.49
N TYR A 466 -13.17 8.28 17.50
CA TYR A 466 -12.42 8.57 18.71
C TYR A 466 -13.30 8.45 19.96
N SER A 467 -12.66 8.27 21.12
CA SER A 467 -13.36 8.05 22.41
C SER A 467 -14.21 9.23 22.90
N MET A 468 -14.27 10.34 22.15
CA MET A 468 -14.98 11.57 22.50
C MET A 468 -15.99 11.99 21.40
N ASP A 469 -16.36 11.08 20.50
CA ASP A 469 -17.19 11.39 19.33
C ASP A 469 -18.55 12.00 19.70
N ASP A 470 -19.17 11.58 20.81
CA ASP A 470 -20.47 12.11 21.24
C ASP A 470 -20.41 13.60 21.65
N GLN A 471 -19.35 14.01 22.35
CA GLN A 471 -19.18 15.41 22.76
C GLN A 471 -18.87 16.30 21.56
N THR A 472 -17.98 15.83 20.67
CA THR A 472 -17.68 16.50 19.41
C THR A 472 -18.94 16.64 18.56
N ALA A 473 -19.73 15.58 18.41
CA ALA A 473 -20.98 15.60 17.65
C ALA A 473 -22.01 16.55 18.26
N ALA A 474 -22.10 16.64 19.60
CA ALA A 474 -22.99 17.58 20.27
C ALA A 474 -22.62 19.04 19.98
N VAL A 475 -21.32 19.38 20.06
CA VAL A 475 -20.82 20.72 19.73
C VAL A 475 -21.12 21.09 18.27
N PHE A 476 -20.78 20.20 17.33
CA PHE A 476 -21.04 20.45 15.92
C PHE A 476 -22.54 20.59 15.62
N ARG A 477 -23.39 19.76 16.23
CA ARG A 477 -24.84 19.86 16.09
C ARG A 477 -25.38 21.21 16.57
N GLN A 478 -24.90 21.68 17.73
CA GLN A 478 -25.31 22.98 18.27
C GLN A 478 -24.85 24.14 17.38
N ALA A 479 -23.65 24.05 16.80
CA ALA A 479 -23.09 25.07 15.92
C ALA A 479 -23.58 25.00 14.46
N GLY A 480 -24.36 23.97 14.10
CA GLY A 480 -24.83 23.76 12.72
C GLY A 480 -23.76 23.21 11.76
N VAL A 481 -22.67 22.63 12.27
CA VAL A 481 -21.61 21.99 11.49
C VAL A 481 -21.97 20.54 11.23
N LYS A 482 -21.90 20.09 9.97
CA LYS A 482 -22.15 18.70 9.61
C LYS A 482 -20.95 17.84 9.99
N LEU A 483 -21.18 16.74 10.71
CA LEU A 483 -20.16 15.74 11.01
C LEU A 483 -20.49 14.44 10.27
N ARG A 484 -19.55 13.92 9.50
CA ARG A 484 -19.75 12.70 8.71
C ARG A 484 -18.52 11.79 8.72
N GLN A 485 -18.72 10.52 9.02
CA GLN A 485 -17.68 9.52 8.86
C GLN A 485 -17.57 9.09 7.39
N TYR A 486 -16.36 9.05 6.86
CA TYR A 486 -16.01 8.52 5.56
C TYR A 486 -15.53 7.08 5.69
N ILE A 487 -16.18 6.17 4.96
CA ILE A 487 -15.82 4.76 4.89
C ILE A 487 -15.20 4.51 3.51
N PRO A 488 -13.88 4.21 3.42
CA PRO A 488 -13.24 3.96 2.14
C PRO A 488 -13.76 2.65 1.51
N PRO A 489 -13.81 2.56 0.16
CA PRO A 489 -14.04 1.28 -0.49
C PRO A 489 -12.88 0.31 -0.19
N ALA A 490 -13.19 -0.96 0.05
CA ALA A 490 -12.18 -1.98 0.35
C ALA A 490 -11.24 -2.16 -0.86
N ASN A 491 -9.96 -1.83 -0.70
CA ASN A 491 -8.88 -1.95 -1.69
C ASN A 491 -7.72 -2.78 -1.13
N GLY A 492 -6.75 -3.15 -1.98
CA GLY A 492 -5.61 -3.96 -1.54
C GLY A 492 -5.99 -5.43 -1.31
N LEU A 493 -5.43 -6.06 -0.28
CA LEU A 493 -5.72 -7.46 0.06
C LEU A 493 -7.08 -7.57 0.75
N ILE A 494 -8.00 -8.27 0.10
CA ILE A 494 -9.34 -8.52 0.62
C ILE A 494 -9.47 -10.01 0.96
N HIS A 495 -9.56 -10.27 2.27
CA HIS A 495 -9.95 -11.58 2.78
C HIS A 495 -11.47 -11.72 2.66
N LEU A 496 -11.90 -12.56 1.72
CA LEU A 496 -13.30 -12.77 1.40
C LEU A 496 -14.16 -13.16 2.64
N GLU A 497 -13.59 -13.93 3.57
CA GLU A 497 -14.28 -14.37 4.80
C GLU A 497 -14.39 -13.29 5.90
N ASN A 498 -13.58 -12.23 5.86
CA ASN A 498 -13.51 -11.22 6.93
C ASN A 498 -14.20 -9.89 6.56
N LEU A 499 -15.00 -9.85 5.50
CA LEU A 499 -15.68 -8.62 5.07
C LEU A 499 -16.57 -8.01 6.16
N ASP A 500 -17.19 -8.84 6.99
CA ASP A 500 -18.03 -8.35 8.09
C ASP A 500 -17.19 -7.75 9.23
N LYS A 501 -15.94 -8.21 9.42
CA LYS A 501 -14.98 -7.61 10.38
C LYS A 501 -14.37 -6.30 9.89
N MET A 502 -14.22 -6.11 8.57
CA MET A 502 -13.70 -4.86 7.99
C MET A 502 -14.59 -3.65 8.32
N LYS A 503 -15.92 -3.84 8.46
CA LYS A 503 -16.83 -2.78 8.93
C LYS A 503 -16.57 -2.35 10.38
N TYR A 504 -16.09 -3.25 11.22
CA TYR A 504 -15.79 -2.98 12.64
C TYR A 504 -14.38 -2.42 12.86
N MET A 505 -13.41 -2.76 12.00
CA MET A 505 -12.05 -2.19 12.08
C MET A 505 -11.97 -0.73 11.63
N SER A 506 -12.97 -0.22 10.88
CA SER A 506 -13.12 1.22 10.61
C SER A 506 -13.82 1.99 11.74
N MET A 507 -14.35 1.29 12.75
CA MET A 507 -15.06 1.87 13.91
C MET A 507 -14.22 1.88 15.20
N GLN A 508 -13.02 1.29 15.19
CA GLN A 508 -12.01 1.37 16.26
C GLN A 508 -10.82 2.21 15.80
#